data_AF-A0A9E3P2L9-F1
#
_entry.id   AF-A0A9E3P2L9-F1
#
_cell.length_a   1.000
_cell.length_b   1.000
_cell.length_c   1.000
_cell.angle_alpha   90.00
_cell.angle_beta   90.00
_cell.angle_gamma   90.00
#
_symmetry.space_group_name_H-M   'P 1'
#
loop_
_entity.id
_entity.type
_entity.pdbx_description
1 polymer ?
#
loop_
_entity_poly.entity_id
_entity_poly.type
_entity_poly.pdbx_seq_one_letter_code
_entity_poly.pdbx_strand_id
1 'polypeptide(L)'
;MAPLQWRRHALLSLIALLALALSGCERGCAGSWLAQQGSSPSSGGEGPGGSAARDAASALLEGTDCGDGLARCVEGRLESSLAAHLPHPCRETERGRCVCPWESIGRCAAGCVRSGLEIVATPEVARAQLCRPEIPVLRALLPADVARVEICGEEGTSCVDGIVRVCAARGQPVRPVAACAFGCAIGVGIDPADLEPGGSPIADGPAPILCRRADAERR
;
A
#
# COMPACT_ATOMS: atom_id res chain seq x y z
N MET A 1 -46.46 16.05 -25.21
CA MET A 1 -45.92 16.82 -24.07
C MET A 1 -45.24 15.86 -23.09
N ALA A 2 -43.95 15.54 -23.31
CA ALA A 2 -43.16 14.74 -22.38
C ALA A 2 -41.62 14.96 -22.51
N PRO A 3 -41.04 16.14 -22.19
CA PRO A 3 -39.58 16.31 -22.28
C PRO A 3 -38.87 16.63 -20.95
N LEU A 4 -39.56 16.70 -19.80
CA LEU A 4 -38.95 17.20 -18.56
C LEU A 4 -38.25 16.15 -17.69
N GLN A 5 -38.62 14.87 -17.77
CA GLN A 5 -38.02 13.84 -16.91
C GLN A 5 -36.60 13.43 -17.34
N TRP A 6 -36.30 13.42 -18.65
CA TRP A 6 -35.00 12.97 -19.16
C TRP A 6 -33.84 13.92 -18.77
N ARG A 7 -34.12 15.22 -18.70
CA ARG A 7 -33.13 16.24 -18.29
C ARG A 7 -32.67 16.09 -16.84
N ARG A 8 -33.57 15.63 -15.95
CA ARG A 8 -33.24 15.43 -14.53
C ARG A 8 -32.31 14.24 -14.33
N HIS A 9 -32.52 13.14 -15.03
CA HIS A 9 -31.65 11.98 -14.95
C HIS A 9 -30.26 12.25 -15.55
N ALA A 10 -30.19 12.96 -16.69
CA ALA A 10 -28.91 13.34 -17.28
C ALA A 10 -28.09 14.26 -16.37
N LEU A 11 -28.74 15.24 -15.71
CA LEU A 11 -28.07 16.15 -14.78
C LEU A 11 -27.55 15.40 -13.53
N LEU A 12 -28.35 14.49 -12.96
CA LEU A 12 -27.94 13.71 -11.78
C LEU A 12 -26.77 12.78 -12.08
N SER A 13 -26.78 12.10 -13.24
CA SER A 13 -25.65 11.27 -13.66
C SER A 13 -24.39 12.09 -13.91
N LEU A 14 -24.50 13.30 -14.47
CA LEU A 14 -23.36 14.20 -14.68
C LEU A 14 -22.76 14.66 -13.34
N ILE A 15 -23.60 15.04 -12.37
CA ILE A 15 -23.15 15.46 -11.02
C ILE A 15 -22.46 14.30 -10.30
N ALA A 16 -23.00 13.08 -10.37
CA ALA A 16 -22.38 11.90 -9.77
C ALA A 16 -21.00 11.61 -10.36
N LEU A 17 -20.88 11.64 -11.70
CA LEU A 17 -19.60 11.44 -12.39
C LEU A 17 -18.58 12.54 -12.04
N LEU A 18 -19.03 13.80 -11.92
CA LEU A 18 -18.17 14.90 -11.50
C LEU A 18 -17.66 14.71 -10.06
N ALA A 19 -18.54 14.34 -9.13
CA ALA A 19 -18.17 14.10 -7.73
C ALA A 19 -17.14 12.96 -7.59
N LEU A 20 -17.31 11.88 -8.36
CA LEU A 20 -16.35 10.77 -8.43
C LEU A 20 -14.98 11.23 -8.97
N ALA A 21 -14.97 12.08 -10.01
CA ALA A 21 -13.74 12.62 -10.58
C ALA A 21 -12.97 13.55 -9.63
N LEU A 22 -13.67 14.36 -8.81
CA LEU A 22 -13.00 15.24 -7.84
C LEU A 22 -12.41 14.47 -6.65
N SER A 23 -13.02 13.36 -6.22
CA SER A 23 -12.51 12.56 -5.09
C SER A 23 -11.23 11.75 -5.40
N GLY A 24 -10.85 11.64 -6.68
CA GLY A 24 -9.65 10.90 -7.10
C GLY A 24 -8.33 11.71 -7.06
N CYS A 25 -8.39 13.04 -6.92
CA CYS A 25 -7.19 13.89 -6.96
C CYS A 25 -6.45 14.04 -5.62
N GLU A 26 -7.09 13.71 -4.50
CA GLU A 26 -6.53 14.07 -3.18
C GLU A 26 -5.33 13.21 -2.74
N ARG A 27 -5.14 12.02 -3.33
CA ARG A 27 -3.98 11.16 -3.00
C ARG A 27 -2.75 11.39 -3.87
N GLY A 28 -2.88 12.06 -5.02
CA GLY A 28 -1.78 12.26 -5.97
C GLY A 28 -1.19 13.67 -6.02
N CYS A 29 -1.99 14.70 -5.70
CA CYS A 29 -1.55 16.10 -5.84
C CYS A 29 -0.63 16.58 -4.72
N ALA A 30 -0.67 15.98 -3.52
CA ALA A 30 0.24 16.34 -2.43
C ALA A 30 1.69 15.93 -2.73
N GLY A 31 1.89 14.78 -3.39
CA GLY A 31 3.23 14.27 -3.72
C GLY A 31 3.97 15.11 -4.77
N SER A 32 3.27 15.63 -5.79
CA SER A 32 3.89 16.42 -6.85
C SER A 32 4.24 17.85 -6.43
N TRP A 33 3.51 18.43 -5.47
CA TRP A 33 3.82 19.76 -4.91
C TRP A 33 5.09 19.73 -4.04
N LEU A 34 5.29 18.68 -3.24
CA LEU A 34 6.51 18.49 -2.43
C LEU A 34 7.76 18.30 -3.29
N ALA A 35 7.66 17.55 -4.39
CA ALA A 35 8.77 17.38 -5.34
C ALA A 35 9.20 18.70 -6.01
N GLN A 36 8.27 19.66 -6.16
CA GLN A 36 8.51 20.93 -6.84
C GLN A 36 9.12 22.00 -5.93
N GLN A 37 8.97 21.89 -4.60
CA GLN A 37 9.66 22.78 -3.65
C GLN A 37 11.07 22.33 -3.27
N GLY A 38 11.39 21.04 -3.38
CA GLY A 38 12.73 20.50 -3.06
C GLY A 38 13.85 20.87 -4.03
N SER A 39 13.54 21.55 -5.14
CA SER A 39 14.51 21.88 -6.21
C SER A 39 14.65 23.39 -6.45
N SER A 40 14.66 24.18 -5.37
CA SER A 40 15.04 25.59 -5.45
C SER A 40 16.53 25.77 -5.09
N PRO A 41 17.43 26.11 -6.02
CA PRO A 41 18.82 26.42 -5.70
C PRO A 41 18.88 27.77 -4.98
N SER A 42 19.03 27.76 -3.66
CA SER A 42 19.21 28.95 -2.85
C SER A 42 20.61 29.54 -3.09
N SER A 43 20.67 30.58 -3.91
CA SER A 43 21.84 31.47 -4.05
C SER A 43 22.02 32.32 -2.79
N GLY A 44 23.27 32.42 -2.35
CA GLY A 44 23.72 32.84 -1.03
C GLY A 44 23.35 34.26 -0.59
N GLY A 45 23.15 34.39 0.72
CA GLY A 45 23.15 35.63 1.46
C GLY A 45 23.96 35.46 2.73
N GLU A 46 25.24 35.82 2.68
CA GLU A 46 26.13 35.94 3.84
C GLU A 46 25.70 37.14 4.68
N GLY A 47 24.97 36.87 5.77
CA GLY A 47 24.68 37.82 6.83
C GLY A 47 25.30 37.33 8.15
N PRO A 48 26.18 38.10 8.81
CA PRO A 48 26.80 37.68 10.06
C PRO A 48 25.86 37.97 11.24
N GLY A 49 25.46 36.92 11.97
CA GLY A 49 24.87 37.02 13.31
C GLY A 49 23.45 36.46 13.43
N GLY A 50 23.34 35.16 13.70
CA GLY A 50 22.05 34.53 14.05
C GLY A 50 21.92 33.04 13.71
N SER A 51 22.97 32.24 13.90
CA SER A 51 23.02 30.83 13.47
C SER A 51 22.24 29.86 14.38
N ALA A 52 22.18 30.08 15.69
CA ALA A 52 21.59 29.08 16.60
C ALA A 52 20.07 28.88 16.45
N ALA A 53 19.31 29.88 16.01
CA ALA A 53 17.84 29.78 15.90
C ALA A 53 17.38 29.24 14.52
N ARG A 54 18.15 29.48 13.45
CA ARG A 54 17.86 28.95 12.11
C ARG A 54 18.24 27.48 11.96
N ASP A 55 19.28 27.05 12.66
CA ASP A 55 19.69 25.64 12.69
C ASP A 55 18.66 24.78 13.45
N ALA A 56 18.08 25.30 14.55
CA ALA A 56 17.01 24.62 15.28
C ALA A 56 15.70 24.52 14.49
N ALA A 57 15.36 25.55 13.69
CA ALA A 57 14.16 25.53 12.84
C ALA A 57 14.32 24.63 11.61
N SER A 58 15.52 24.53 11.03
CA SER A 58 15.79 23.59 9.92
C SER A 58 15.85 22.14 10.40
N ALA A 59 16.41 21.88 11.59
CA ALA A 59 16.41 20.56 12.20
C ALA A 59 15.00 20.05 12.58
N LEU A 60 14.00 20.94 12.68
CA LEU A 60 12.59 20.55 12.89
C LEU A 60 11.86 20.17 11.60
N LEU A 61 12.42 20.49 10.42
CA LEU A 61 11.87 20.13 9.11
C LEU A 61 12.56 18.91 8.50
N GLU A 62 13.74 18.57 8.99
CA GLU A 62 14.42 17.32 8.65
C GLU A 62 13.81 16.18 9.48
N GLY A 63 13.08 15.29 8.82
CA GLY A 63 12.46 14.14 9.47
C GLY A 63 11.90 13.12 8.49
N THR A 64 11.52 11.96 9.03
CA THR A 64 10.81 10.92 8.28
C THR A 64 9.33 10.99 8.63
N ASP A 65 8.49 11.20 7.63
CA ASP A 65 7.05 11.09 7.79
C ASP A 65 6.62 9.63 7.78
N CYS A 66 5.94 9.23 8.84
CA CYS A 66 5.20 7.98 8.91
C CYS A 66 3.83 8.19 8.29
N GLY A 67 3.56 7.50 7.18
CA GLY A 67 2.24 7.47 6.59
C GLY A 67 1.25 6.67 7.46
N ASP A 68 0.00 7.11 7.50
CA ASP A 68 -1.12 6.27 7.90
C ASP A 68 -1.47 5.28 6.76
N GLY A 69 -2.10 4.16 7.12
CA GLY A 69 -2.56 3.16 6.14
C GLY A 69 -1.56 2.05 5.82
N LEU A 70 -0.42 1.98 6.52
CA LEU A 70 0.35 0.74 6.58
C LEU A 70 -0.25 -0.17 7.64
N ALA A 71 -0.23 -1.46 7.37
CA ALA A 71 -0.64 -2.47 8.33
C ALA A 71 0.30 -3.67 8.27
N ARG A 72 0.49 -4.31 9.41
CA ARG A 72 1.34 -5.49 9.52
C ARG A 72 0.81 -6.47 10.54
N CYS A 73 1.32 -7.69 10.46
CA CYS A 73 1.06 -8.71 11.47
C CYS A 73 2.39 -9.15 12.11
N VAL A 74 2.53 -8.97 13.41
CA VAL A 74 3.73 -9.34 14.17
C VAL A 74 3.32 -10.27 15.29
N GLU A 75 3.84 -11.50 15.28
CA GLU A 75 3.55 -12.50 16.33
C GLU A 75 2.03 -12.72 16.57
N GLY A 76 1.24 -12.66 15.49
CA GLY A 76 -0.21 -12.81 15.53
C GLY A 76 -0.98 -11.55 15.98
N ARG A 77 -0.31 -10.44 16.29
CA ARG A 77 -0.93 -9.14 16.53
C ARG A 77 -1.02 -8.38 15.22
N LEU A 78 -2.19 -7.82 14.93
CA LEU A 78 -2.38 -6.90 13.83
C LEU A 78 -2.12 -5.49 14.32
N GLU A 79 -1.31 -4.77 13.58
CA GLU A 79 -0.88 -3.40 13.88
C GLU A 79 -1.12 -2.52 12.65
N SER A 80 -1.58 -1.28 12.84
CA SER A 80 -1.61 -0.25 11.80
C SER A 80 -0.69 0.91 12.15
N SER A 81 -0.06 1.52 11.15
CA SER A 81 0.75 2.71 11.36
C SER A 81 -0.14 3.90 11.73
N LEU A 82 0.37 4.74 12.61
CA LEU A 82 -0.20 6.05 12.89
C LEU A 82 0.62 7.11 12.17
N ALA A 83 -0.06 8.11 11.61
CA ALA A 83 0.59 9.26 11.02
C ALA A 83 1.43 9.99 12.09
N ALA A 84 2.71 10.18 11.82
CA ALA A 84 3.63 10.85 12.72
C ALA A 84 4.83 11.43 11.96
N HIS A 85 5.40 12.52 12.46
CA HIS A 85 6.67 13.04 11.96
C HIS A 85 7.78 12.64 12.92
N LEU A 86 8.78 11.90 12.42
CA LEU A 86 9.94 11.49 13.21
C LEU A 86 11.11 12.45 12.96
N PRO A 87 11.51 13.27 13.95
CA PRO A 87 12.57 14.25 13.76
C PRO A 87 13.93 13.59 13.50
N HIS A 88 14.78 14.23 12.68
CA HIS A 88 16.17 13.85 12.47
C HIS A 88 17.13 14.83 13.17
N PRO A 89 18.31 14.38 13.65
CA PRO A 89 18.79 13.00 13.64
C PRO A 89 18.14 12.16 14.75
N CYS A 90 17.90 10.90 14.41
CA CYS A 90 17.49 9.87 15.36
C CYS A 90 18.62 9.59 16.35
N ARG A 91 18.50 10.13 17.57
CA ARG A 91 19.47 9.86 18.63
C ARG A 91 19.32 8.41 19.10
N GLU A 92 20.37 7.59 18.93
CA GLU A 92 20.42 6.15 19.29
C GLU A 92 20.01 5.86 20.74
N THR A 93 20.13 6.84 21.63
CA THR A 93 19.74 6.75 23.04
C THR A 93 18.23 6.59 23.24
N GLU A 94 17.42 6.82 22.21
CA GLU A 94 15.96 6.76 22.26
C GLU A 94 15.40 5.59 21.42
N ARG A 95 15.85 4.37 21.71
CA ARG A 95 15.34 3.14 21.05
C ARG A 95 13.81 3.11 21.12
N GLY A 96 13.17 3.12 19.96
CA GLY A 96 11.71 3.14 19.80
C GLY A 96 11.10 4.49 19.38
N ARG A 97 11.80 5.62 19.51
CA ARG A 97 11.31 6.93 19.02
C ARG A 97 11.57 7.19 17.55
N CYS A 98 12.35 6.32 16.91
CA CYS A 98 12.69 6.37 15.49
C CYS A 98 12.02 5.27 14.67
N VAL A 99 10.96 4.70 15.23
CA VAL A 99 10.10 3.75 14.55
C VAL A 99 8.74 4.41 14.46
N CYS A 100 8.07 4.26 13.32
CA CYS A 100 6.72 4.75 13.17
C CYS A 100 5.83 4.19 14.29
N PRO A 101 4.98 5.01 14.91
CA PRO A 101 4.08 4.52 15.94
C PRO A 101 3.08 3.53 15.31
N TRP A 102 2.87 2.42 16.01
CA TRP A 102 1.96 1.35 15.61
C TRP A 102 0.86 1.19 16.67
N GLU A 103 -0.38 1.09 16.22
CA GLU A 103 -1.52 0.78 17.08
C GLU A 103 -2.01 -0.64 16.83
N SER A 104 -2.34 -1.38 17.90
CA SER A 104 -2.92 -2.71 17.74
C SER A 104 -4.37 -2.61 17.29
N ILE A 105 -4.66 -3.13 16.10
CA ILE A 105 -5.99 -3.18 15.52
C ILE A 105 -6.62 -4.57 15.65
N GLY A 106 -5.96 -5.55 16.27
CA GLY A 106 -6.57 -6.87 16.50
C GLY A 106 -5.56 -8.00 16.66
N ARG A 107 -6.06 -9.23 16.59
CA ARG A 107 -5.25 -10.46 16.66
C ARG A 107 -5.75 -11.51 15.67
N CYS A 108 -4.82 -12.28 15.14
CA CYS A 108 -5.09 -13.42 14.27
C CYS A 108 -5.20 -14.70 15.08
N ALA A 109 -6.32 -15.43 14.93
CA ALA A 109 -6.54 -16.69 15.63
C ALA A 109 -5.52 -17.78 15.24
N ALA A 110 -5.17 -17.87 13.96
CA ALA A 110 -4.22 -18.85 13.40
C ALA A 110 -2.81 -18.28 13.16
N GLY A 111 -2.50 -17.12 13.75
CA GLY A 111 -1.26 -16.38 13.52
C GLY A 111 -1.27 -15.59 12.20
N CYS A 112 -0.13 -14.97 11.89
CA CYS A 112 0.05 -14.19 10.66
C CYS A 112 0.22 -15.10 9.43
N VAL A 113 -0.11 -14.60 8.24
CA VAL A 113 0.36 -15.20 6.98
C VAL A 113 1.89 -15.22 6.99
N ARG A 114 2.49 -14.06 7.23
CA ARG A 114 3.93 -13.86 7.44
C ARG A 114 4.12 -12.81 8.53
N SER A 115 4.98 -13.10 9.50
CA SER A 115 5.28 -12.14 10.57
C SER A 115 6.18 -11.02 10.03
N GLY A 116 5.86 -9.78 10.38
CA GLY A 116 6.62 -8.58 9.99
C GLY A 116 6.36 -8.10 8.58
N LEU A 117 5.47 -8.75 7.81
CA LEU A 117 5.10 -8.25 6.49
C LEU A 117 4.21 -7.02 6.62
N GLU A 118 4.61 -5.95 5.94
CA GLU A 118 3.88 -4.69 5.89
C GLU A 118 3.12 -4.59 4.55
N ILE A 119 1.89 -4.07 4.59
CA ILE A 119 1.05 -3.83 3.41
C ILE A 119 0.41 -2.46 3.52
N VAL A 120 0.10 -1.85 2.39
CA VAL A 120 -0.77 -0.67 2.33
C VAL A 120 -2.22 -1.14 2.24
N ALA A 121 -3.01 -0.89 3.28
CA ALA A 121 -4.41 -1.33 3.36
C ALA A 121 -5.20 -0.60 4.48
N THR A 122 -6.53 -0.57 4.38
CA THR A 122 -7.37 -0.14 5.51
C THR A 122 -7.32 -1.19 6.64
N PRO A 123 -7.64 -0.83 7.90
CA PRO A 123 -7.65 -1.78 9.01
C PRO A 123 -8.52 -3.02 8.76
N GLU A 124 -9.65 -2.87 8.07
CA GLU A 124 -10.56 -3.96 7.72
C GLU A 124 -9.92 -4.91 6.71
N VAL A 125 -9.33 -4.37 5.65
CA VAL A 125 -8.62 -5.14 4.62
C VAL A 125 -7.40 -5.84 5.23
N ALA A 126 -6.65 -5.14 6.09
CA ALA A 126 -5.51 -5.69 6.81
C ALA A 126 -5.90 -6.87 7.71
N ARG A 127 -6.97 -6.74 8.50
CA ARG A 127 -7.52 -7.83 9.32
C ARG A 127 -7.91 -9.04 8.48
N ALA A 128 -8.54 -8.80 7.33
CA ALA A 128 -8.92 -9.85 6.43
C ALA A 128 -7.69 -10.55 5.84
N GLN A 129 -6.63 -9.82 5.49
CA GLN A 129 -5.57 -10.35 4.63
C GLN A 129 -4.27 -10.76 5.32
N LEU A 130 -3.91 -10.15 6.45
CA LEU A 130 -2.63 -10.43 7.12
C LEU A 130 -2.69 -11.66 8.05
N CYS A 131 -3.88 -12.11 8.44
CA CYS A 131 -4.04 -13.34 9.23
C CYS A 131 -3.90 -14.58 8.37
N ARG A 132 -3.36 -15.68 8.89
CA ARG A 132 -3.34 -16.95 8.16
C ARG A 132 -4.77 -17.40 7.84
N PRO A 133 -5.09 -17.72 6.57
CA PRO A 133 -6.43 -18.20 6.22
C PRO A 133 -6.64 -19.63 6.75
N GLU A 134 -7.86 -19.94 7.18
CA GLU A 134 -8.22 -21.30 7.65
C GLU A 134 -8.38 -22.29 6.49
N ILE A 135 -8.81 -21.77 5.33
CA ILE A 135 -9.03 -22.54 4.10
C ILE A 135 -8.04 -22.02 3.05
N PRO A 136 -7.44 -22.89 2.20
CA PRO A 136 -6.59 -22.45 1.11
C PRO A 136 -7.29 -21.45 0.19
N VAL A 137 -6.69 -20.27 0.02
CA VAL A 137 -7.18 -19.20 -0.87
C VAL A 137 -6.45 -19.17 -2.22
N LEU A 138 -5.38 -19.94 -2.34
CA LEU A 138 -4.57 -20.13 -3.54
C LEU A 138 -4.69 -21.57 -4.02
N ARG A 139 -4.64 -21.74 -5.34
CA ARG A 139 -4.44 -23.04 -5.98
C ARG A 139 -3.34 -22.96 -7.03
N ALA A 140 -2.76 -24.10 -7.35
CA ALA A 140 -1.85 -24.24 -8.48
C ALA A 140 -2.55 -23.82 -9.79
N LEU A 141 -1.76 -23.31 -10.72
CA LEU A 141 -2.22 -22.98 -12.07
C LEU A 141 -2.55 -24.25 -12.83
N LEU A 142 -3.66 -24.19 -13.55
CA LEU A 142 -4.09 -25.16 -14.55
C LEU A 142 -3.75 -24.61 -15.94
N PRO A 143 -3.63 -25.46 -16.97
CA PRO A 143 -3.36 -24.99 -18.34
C PRO A 143 -4.34 -23.93 -18.85
N ALA A 144 -5.59 -23.96 -18.38
CA ALA A 144 -6.63 -23.00 -18.73
C ALA A 144 -6.46 -21.62 -18.07
N ASP A 145 -5.64 -21.50 -17.02
CA ASP A 145 -5.42 -20.23 -16.30
C ASP A 145 -4.36 -19.34 -16.97
N VAL A 146 -3.62 -19.89 -17.94
CA VAL A 146 -2.51 -19.17 -18.57
C VAL A 146 -3.07 -18.21 -19.61
N ALA A 147 -3.28 -16.97 -19.17
CA ALA A 147 -3.52 -15.84 -20.05
C ALA A 147 -2.21 -15.32 -20.67
N ARG A 148 -2.36 -14.50 -21.71
CA ARG A 148 -1.34 -13.99 -22.64
C ARG A 148 0.01 -13.64 -21.99
N VAL A 149 1.07 -13.83 -22.77
CA VAL A 149 2.40 -13.32 -22.45
C VAL A 149 2.34 -11.80 -22.44
N GLU A 150 2.42 -11.21 -21.25
CA GLU A 150 2.55 -9.78 -21.02
C GLU A 150 3.98 -9.45 -20.63
N ILE A 151 4.43 -8.23 -20.96
CA ILE A 151 5.72 -7.71 -20.56
C ILE A 151 5.52 -6.75 -19.39
N CYS A 152 6.35 -6.87 -18.37
CA CYS A 152 6.22 -6.05 -17.18
C CYS A 152 6.48 -4.56 -17.46
N GLY A 153 5.57 -3.72 -16.96
CA GLY A 153 5.84 -2.30 -16.78
C GLY A 153 6.79 -2.03 -15.60
N GLU A 154 6.62 -2.81 -14.51
CA GLU A 154 7.33 -2.65 -13.24
C GLU A 154 7.59 -4.02 -12.58
N GLU A 155 8.58 -4.08 -11.70
CA GLU A 155 8.88 -5.24 -10.86
C GLU A 155 7.85 -5.38 -9.74
N GLY A 156 7.55 -6.61 -9.31
CA GLY A 156 6.71 -6.86 -8.14
C GLY A 156 5.78 -8.05 -8.28
N THR A 157 4.89 -8.22 -7.30
CA THR A 157 3.84 -9.25 -7.31
C THR A 157 2.48 -8.58 -7.30
N SER A 158 1.60 -8.98 -8.21
CA SER A 158 0.24 -8.45 -8.30
C SER A 158 -0.77 -9.57 -8.53
N CYS A 159 -2.05 -9.29 -8.28
CA CYS A 159 -3.14 -10.17 -8.68
C CYS A 159 -4.02 -9.46 -9.69
N VAL A 160 -4.20 -10.09 -10.86
CA VAL A 160 -5.03 -9.57 -11.95
C VAL A 160 -5.88 -10.71 -12.48
N ASP A 161 -7.18 -10.48 -12.63
CA ASP A 161 -8.16 -11.47 -13.11
C ASP A 161 -8.16 -12.78 -12.30
N GLY A 162 -7.90 -12.69 -10.99
CA GLY A 162 -7.80 -13.84 -10.09
C GLY A 162 -6.50 -14.63 -10.23
N ILE A 163 -5.52 -14.15 -10.98
CA ILE A 163 -4.22 -14.80 -11.14
C ILE A 163 -3.15 -13.96 -10.44
N VAL A 164 -2.41 -14.59 -9.52
CA VAL A 164 -1.21 -14.00 -8.94
C VAL A 164 -0.08 -14.11 -9.95
N ARG A 165 0.50 -12.96 -10.26
CA ARG A 165 1.55 -12.79 -11.26
C ARG A 165 2.77 -12.18 -10.57
N VAL A 166 3.94 -12.64 -10.97
CA VAL A 166 5.22 -12.11 -10.52
C VAL A 166 5.95 -11.53 -11.71
N CYS A 167 6.48 -10.34 -11.50
CA CYS A 167 7.45 -9.73 -12.35
C CYS A 167 8.80 -9.63 -11.63
N ALA A 168 9.85 -10.21 -12.23
CA ALA A 168 11.20 -10.15 -11.68
C ALA A 168 11.93 -8.84 -11.99
N ALA A 169 11.60 -8.18 -13.11
CA ALA A 169 12.16 -6.87 -13.49
C ALA A 169 11.35 -6.25 -14.63
N ARG A 170 11.38 -4.92 -14.73
CA ARG A 170 10.80 -4.19 -15.89
C ARG A 170 11.34 -4.75 -17.21
N GLY A 171 10.43 -4.94 -18.18
CA GLY A 171 10.78 -5.49 -19.50
C GLY A 171 10.90 -7.01 -19.56
N GLN A 172 10.79 -7.72 -18.43
CA GLN A 172 10.74 -9.19 -18.41
C GLN A 172 9.31 -9.70 -18.68
N PRO A 173 9.15 -10.97 -19.10
CA PRO A 173 7.84 -11.58 -19.18
C PRO A 173 7.19 -11.73 -17.80
N VAL A 174 5.91 -11.39 -17.72
CA VAL A 174 5.09 -11.64 -16.53
C VAL A 174 4.93 -13.15 -16.35
N ARG A 175 5.15 -13.64 -15.12
CA ARG A 175 5.02 -15.06 -14.79
C ARG A 175 3.79 -15.29 -13.90
N PRO A 176 2.75 -15.99 -14.37
CA PRO A 176 1.70 -16.42 -13.47
C PRO A 176 2.27 -17.48 -12.51
N VAL A 177 1.94 -17.39 -11.23
CA VAL A 177 2.45 -18.30 -10.20
C VAL A 177 1.34 -19.09 -9.49
N ALA A 178 0.15 -18.52 -9.36
CA ALA A 178 -0.98 -19.17 -8.71
C ALA A 178 -2.32 -18.52 -9.11
N ALA A 179 -3.43 -19.21 -8.84
CA ALA A 179 -4.76 -18.65 -8.99
C ALA A 179 -5.44 -18.48 -7.62
N CYS A 180 -6.10 -17.34 -7.43
CA CYS A 180 -6.91 -17.07 -6.25
C CYS A 180 -8.28 -17.75 -6.37
N ALA A 181 -8.61 -18.60 -5.40
CA ALA A 181 -9.86 -19.37 -5.38
C ALA A 181 -11.10 -18.47 -5.42
N PHE A 182 -11.02 -17.28 -4.83
CA PHE A 182 -12.12 -16.31 -4.77
C PHE A 182 -11.80 -15.01 -5.51
N GLY A 183 -10.81 -14.98 -6.41
CA GLY A 183 -10.38 -13.75 -7.10
C GLY A 183 -9.44 -12.87 -6.28
N CYS A 184 -9.06 -11.71 -6.82
CA CYS A 184 -8.07 -10.82 -6.21
C CYS A 184 -8.64 -9.97 -5.08
N ALA A 185 -7.82 -9.72 -4.05
CA ALA A 185 -8.09 -8.71 -3.04
C ALA A 185 -7.93 -7.30 -3.64
N ILE A 186 -8.83 -6.39 -3.28
CA ILE A 186 -8.77 -4.99 -3.72
C ILE A 186 -8.12 -4.16 -2.61
N GLY A 187 -7.27 -3.21 -3.00
CA GLY A 187 -6.65 -2.27 -2.05
C GLY A 187 -5.55 -2.89 -1.19
N VAL A 188 -4.89 -3.93 -1.70
CA VAL A 188 -3.68 -4.51 -1.10
C VAL A 188 -2.49 -4.20 -2.01
N GLY A 189 -1.50 -3.47 -1.49
CA GLY A 189 -0.18 -3.33 -2.09
C GLY A 189 0.87 -4.01 -1.24
N ILE A 190 1.78 -4.76 -1.88
CA ILE A 190 2.99 -5.33 -1.26
C ILE A 190 4.18 -4.62 -1.86
N ASP A 191 5.09 -4.11 -1.02
CA ASP A 191 6.34 -3.54 -1.51
C ASP A 191 7.23 -4.67 -2.08
N PRO A 192 7.79 -4.51 -3.30
CA PRO A 192 8.76 -5.47 -3.83
C PRO A 192 9.92 -5.76 -2.87
N ALA A 193 10.34 -4.80 -2.05
CA ALA A 193 11.42 -4.95 -1.08
C ALA A 193 11.08 -5.96 0.03
N ASP A 194 9.79 -6.17 0.33
CA ASP A 194 9.35 -7.15 1.32
C ASP A 194 9.36 -8.59 0.77
N LEU A 195 9.58 -8.76 -0.54
CA LEU A 195 9.74 -10.07 -1.16
C LEU A 195 11.20 -10.51 -1.03
N GLU A 196 11.43 -11.58 -0.26
CA GLU A 196 12.77 -12.18 -0.15
C GLU A 196 13.29 -12.54 -1.55
N PRO A 197 14.49 -12.09 -1.94
CA PRO A 197 15.08 -12.44 -3.23
C PRO A 197 15.23 -13.95 -3.35
N GLY A 198 14.48 -14.56 -4.28
CA GLY A 198 14.49 -16.02 -4.48
C GLY A 198 13.55 -16.83 -3.57
N GLY A 199 12.78 -16.18 -2.70
CA GLY A 199 11.71 -16.83 -1.94
C GLY A 199 10.59 -17.31 -2.87
N SER A 200 10.05 -18.51 -2.61
CA SER A 200 8.89 -19.00 -3.34
C SER A 200 7.66 -18.16 -2.98
N PRO A 201 7.01 -17.47 -3.94
CA PRO A 201 5.87 -16.62 -3.65
C PRO A 201 4.63 -17.40 -3.16
N ILE A 202 4.61 -18.73 -3.32
CA ILE A 202 3.39 -19.55 -3.24
C ILE A 202 3.26 -20.31 -1.91
N ALA A 203 4.31 -20.98 -1.43
CA ALA A 203 4.18 -21.93 -0.32
C ALA A 203 4.15 -21.25 1.05
N ASP A 204 4.98 -20.21 1.23
CA ASP A 204 5.09 -19.38 2.45
C ASP A 204 5.26 -17.89 2.13
N GLY A 205 5.07 -17.52 0.85
CA GLY A 205 5.20 -16.15 0.37
C GLY A 205 3.96 -15.30 0.64
N PRO A 206 3.99 -14.00 0.34
CA PRO A 206 2.88 -13.09 0.61
C PRO A 206 1.75 -13.17 -0.43
N ALA A 207 1.83 -14.05 -1.44
CA ALA A 207 0.78 -14.23 -2.42
C ALA A 207 -0.64 -14.49 -1.86
N PRO A 208 -0.83 -15.22 -0.73
CA PRO A 208 -2.17 -15.44 -0.19
C PRO A 208 -2.93 -14.15 0.17
N ILE A 209 -2.19 -13.08 0.46
CA ILE A 209 -2.72 -11.77 0.88
C ILE A 209 -3.32 -11.02 -0.31
N LEU A 210 -2.86 -11.33 -1.52
CA LEU A 210 -3.41 -10.80 -2.77
C LEU A 210 -4.71 -11.50 -3.17
N CYS A 211 -5.12 -12.57 -2.48
CA CYS A 211 -6.34 -13.29 -2.77
C CYS A 211 -7.48 -12.86 -1.85
N ARG A 212 -8.66 -12.68 -2.44
CA ARG A 212 -9.89 -12.44 -1.69
C ARG A 212 -10.23 -13.68 -0.85
N ARG A 213 -10.84 -13.45 0.31
CA ARG A 213 -11.25 -14.50 1.23
C ARG A 213 -12.76 -14.59 1.29
N ALA A 214 -13.31 -15.80 1.20
CA ALA A 214 -14.75 -16.02 1.30
C ALA A 214 -15.32 -15.55 2.65
N ASP A 215 -14.53 -15.62 3.71
CA ASP A 215 -14.99 -15.33 5.08
C ASP A 215 -15.03 -13.84 5.39
N ALA A 216 -14.29 -13.03 4.61
CA ALA A 216 -14.28 -11.58 4.73
C ALA A 216 -15.58 -10.94 4.21
N GLU A 217 -16.31 -11.60 3.31
CA GLU A 217 -17.55 -11.09 2.73
C GLU A 217 -18.81 -11.41 3.56
N ARG A 218 -18.70 -12.30 4.56
CA ARG A 218 -19.85 -12.77 5.36
C ARG A 218 -20.10 -11.97 6.65
N ARG A 219 -19.36 -10.88 6.88
CA ARG A 219 -19.46 -10.03 8.09
C ARG A 219 -20.09 -8.69 7.76
#